data_AF-A0AB36EXY0-F1
#
_entry.id   AF-A0AB36EXY0-F1
#
_cell.length_a   1.000
_cell.length_b   1.000
_cell.length_c   1.000
_cell.angle_alpha   90.00
_cell.angle_beta   90.00
_cell.angle_gamma   90.00
#
_symmetry.space_group_name_H-M   'P 1'
#
loop_
_entity.id
_entity.type
_entity.pdbx_description
1 polymer ?
#
loop_
_entity_poly.entity_id
_entity_poly.type
_entity_poly.pdbx_seq_one_letter_code
_entity_poly.pdbx_strand_id
1 'polypeptide(L)'
;MSESILSHALTMQVLGYIGLVPLVIAWLAGIALSVRYWRERPRAAGFCLASMVLLLAWTLLQQVLYLTAYQWGGEFEAARMSVVFSGIGAIGGLVHTLCFGLLLAAVFSGRDTPRE
;
A
#
# COMPACT_ATOMS: atom_id res chain seq x y z
N MET A 1 9.33 -19.50 30.76
CA MET A 1 9.09 -19.93 29.37
C MET A 1 8.06 -19.07 28.63
N SER A 2 7.12 -18.40 29.32
CA SER A 2 6.19 -17.44 28.68
C SER A 2 6.82 -16.08 28.33
N GLU A 3 7.76 -15.58 29.13
CA GLU A 3 8.40 -14.26 28.89
C GLU A 3 9.26 -14.21 27.61
N SER A 4 9.93 -15.31 27.24
CA SER A 4 10.75 -15.36 26.02
C SER A 4 9.90 -15.42 24.74
N ILE A 5 8.71 -16.02 24.83
CA ILE A 5 7.76 -16.09 23.71
C ILE A 5 7.11 -14.72 23.50
N LEU A 6 6.74 -14.05 24.60
CA LEU A 6 6.18 -12.70 24.55
C LEU A 6 7.19 -11.69 23.98
N SER A 7 8.46 -11.76 24.39
CA SER A 7 9.50 -10.88 23.89
C SER A 7 9.78 -11.10 22.40
N HIS A 8 9.77 -12.36 21.92
CA HIS A 8 9.89 -12.70 20.50
C HIS A 8 8.70 -12.20 19.66
N ALA A 9 7.47 -12.37 20.15
CA ALA A 9 6.28 -11.88 19.46
C ALA A 9 6.29 -10.34 19.34
N LEU A 10 6.71 -9.64 20.40
CA LEU A 10 6.85 -8.19 20.40
C LEU A 10 7.94 -7.73 19.40
N THR A 11 9.10 -8.39 19.38
CA THR A 11 10.18 -8.04 18.44
C THR A 11 9.74 -8.24 16.98
N MET A 12 9.04 -9.33 16.68
CA MET A 12 8.51 -9.60 15.35
C MET A 12 7.48 -8.56 14.91
N GLN A 13 6.57 -8.12 15.80
CA GLN A 13 5.63 -7.04 15.50
C GLN A 13 6.33 -5.70 15.29
N VAL A 14 7.26 -5.33 16.17
CA VAL A 14 8.00 -4.06 16.08
C VAL A 14 8.81 -3.99 14.78
N LEU A 15 9.49 -5.08 14.41
CA LEU A 15 10.21 -5.19 13.13
C LEU A 15 9.27 -5.00 11.92
N GLY A 16 8.06 -5.57 11.99
CA GLY A 16 7.03 -5.39 10.98
C GLY A 16 6.60 -3.92 10.81
N TYR A 17 6.43 -3.18 11.92
CA TYR A 17 6.04 -1.77 11.87
C TYR A 17 7.16 -0.84 11.41
N ILE A 18 8.42 -1.12 11.74
CA ILE A 18 9.57 -0.35 11.26
C ILE A 18 9.62 -0.36 9.73
N GLY A 19 9.30 -1.50 9.11
CA GLY A 19 9.24 -1.63 7.64
C GLY A 19 8.18 -0.74 6.97
N LEU A 20 7.15 -0.30 7.71
CA LEU A 20 6.08 0.56 7.18
C LEU A 20 6.44 2.05 7.21
N VAL A 21 7.42 2.45 8.02
CA VAL A 21 7.77 3.87 8.20
C VAL A 21 8.18 4.54 6.87
N PRO A 22 9.08 3.96 6.03
CA PRO A 22 9.43 4.57 4.75
C PRO A 22 8.22 4.71 3.81
N LEU A 23 7.31 3.73 3.84
CA LEU A 23 6.10 3.73 3.02
C LEU A 23 5.15 4.86 3.43
N VAL A 24 4.94 5.04 4.74
CA VAL A 24 4.11 6.13 5.28
C VAL A 24 4.70 7.49 4.91
N ILE A 25 6.03 7.66 5.01
CA ILE A 25 6.72 8.88 4.60
C ILE A 25 6.48 9.14 3.11
N ALA A 26 6.63 8.12 2.25
CA ALA A 26 6.41 8.25 0.82
C ALA A 26 4.98 8.69 0.49
N TRP A 27 3.97 8.15 1.17
CA TRP A 27 2.58 8.60 1.02
C TRP A 27 2.35 10.02 1.44
N LEU A 28 2.79 10.40 2.64
CA LEU A 28 2.59 11.76 3.16
C LEU A 28 3.27 12.78 2.24
N ALA A 29 4.49 12.48 1.79
CA ALA A 29 5.22 13.30 0.83
C ALA A 29 4.49 13.37 -0.52
N GLY A 30 4.06 12.24 -1.08
CA GLY A 30 3.35 12.18 -2.35
C GLY A 30 2.03 12.96 -2.35
N ILE A 31 1.23 12.84 -1.28
CA ILE A 31 -0.01 13.60 -1.09
C ILE A 31 0.30 15.09 -0.96
N ALA A 32 1.23 15.46 -0.08
CA ALA A 32 1.59 16.87 0.14
C ALA A 32 2.11 17.55 -1.13
N LEU A 33 2.98 16.87 -1.89
CA LEU A 33 3.49 17.37 -3.17
C LEU A 33 2.37 17.49 -4.21
N SER A 34 1.47 16.51 -4.28
CA SER A 34 0.34 16.55 -5.23
C SER A 34 -0.59 17.72 -4.94
N VAL A 35 -0.92 17.96 -3.67
CA VAL A 35 -1.75 19.10 -3.26
C VAL A 35 -1.04 20.43 -3.53
N ARG A 36 0.25 20.53 -3.19
CA ARG A 36 1.05 21.75 -3.39
C ARG A 36 1.17 22.14 -4.87
N TYR A 37 1.48 21.19 -5.74
CA TYR A 37 1.71 21.43 -7.17
C TYR A 37 0.45 21.25 -8.03
N TRP A 38 -0.73 21.10 -7.40
CA TRP A 38 -1.98 20.84 -8.11
C TRP A 38 -2.32 21.92 -9.15
N ARG A 39 -2.07 23.19 -8.82
CA ARG A 39 -2.35 24.32 -9.72
C ARG A 39 -1.38 24.42 -10.90
N GLU A 40 -0.12 24.03 -10.70
CA GLU A 40 0.91 24.13 -11.73
C GLU A 40 0.85 22.95 -12.71
N ARG A 41 0.57 21.74 -12.22
CA ARG A 41 0.58 20.51 -13.02
C ARG A 41 -0.57 19.58 -12.62
N PRO A 42 -1.84 19.95 -12.89
CA PRO A 42 -3.02 19.25 -12.37
C PRO A 42 -3.10 17.79 -12.81
N ARG A 43 -2.65 17.46 -14.03
CA ARG A 43 -2.64 16.07 -14.53
C ARG A 43 -1.65 15.19 -13.77
N ALA A 44 -0.39 15.63 -13.67
CA ALA A 44 0.65 14.89 -12.95
C ALA A 44 0.34 14.76 -11.46
N ALA A 45 -0.11 15.86 -10.83
CA ALA A 45 -0.56 15.87 -9.45
C ALA A 45 -1.77 14.95 -9.23
N GLY A 46 -2.72 14.92 -10.17
CA GLY A 46 -3.88 14.03 -10.14
C GLY A 46 -3.50 12.56 -10.14
N PHE A 47 -2.63 12.14 -11.06
CA PHE A 47 -2.17 10.75 -11.12
C PHE A 47 -1.37 10.32 -9.89
N CYS A 48 -0.50 11.21 -9.38
CA CYS A 48 0.24 10.95 -8.14
C CYS A 48 -0.71 10.81 -6.94
N LEU A 49 -1.64 11.76 -6.75
CA LEU A 49 -2.61 11.71 -5.66
C LEU A 49 -3.49 10.47 -5.74
N ALA A 50 -3.99 10.13 -6.93
CA ALA A 50 -4.80 8.93 -7.15
C ALA A 50 -4.01 7.67 -6.77
N SER A 51 -2.73 7.57 -7.14
CA SER A 51 -1.88 6.45 -6.73
C SER A 51 -1.71 6.38 -5.22
N MET A 52 -1.43 7.50 -4.55
CA MET A 52 -1.20 7.52 -3.10
C MET A 52 -2.48 7.15 -2.33
N VAL A 53 -3.63 7.69 -2.75
CA VAL A 53 -4.94 7.39 -2.14
C VAL A 53 -5.35 5.94 -2.38
N LEU A 54 -5.15 5.42 -3.60
CA LEU A 54 -5.46 4.03 -3.92
C LEU A 54 -4.60 3.06 -3.10
N LEU A 55 -3.29 3.31 -2.99
CA LEU A 55 -2.40 2.48 -2.20
C LEU A 55 -2.77 2.52 -0.69
N LEU A 56 -3.17 3.70 -0.19
CA LEU A 56 -3.65 3.87 1.19
C LEU A 56 -4.92 3.07 1.44
N ALA A 57 -5.92 3.25 0.58
CA ALA A 57 -7.18 2.52 0.67
C ALA A 57 -6.95 1.00 0.60
N TRP A 58 -6.10 0.55 -0.31
CA TRP A 58 -5.77 -0.87 -0.46
C TRP A 58 -5.06 -1.43 0.77
N THR A 59 -4.07 -0.73 1.32
CA THR A 59 -3.36 -1.18 2.53
C THR A 59 -4.30 -1.32 3.71
N LEU A 60 -5.18 -0.34 3.93
CA LEU A 60 -6.19 -0.41 5.00
C LEU A 60 -7.15 -1.57 4.77
N LEU A 61 -7.66 -1.73 3.54
CA LEU A 61 -8.53 -2.85 3.18
C LEU A 61 -7.82 -4.20 3.39
N GLN A 62 -6.55 -4.32 3.00
CA GLN A 62 -5.77 -5.54 3.16
C GLN A 62 -5.60 -5.91 4.63
N GLN A 63 -5.37 -4.94 5.52
CA GLN A 63 -5.36 -5.18 6.97
C GLN A 63 -6.71 -5.70 7.47
N VAL A 64 -7.81 -5.08 7.04
CA VAL A 64 -9.16 -5.53 7.40
C VAL A 64 -9.41 -6.95 6.89
N LEU A 65 -9.07 -7.25 5.62
CA LEU A 65 -9.23 -8.57 5.03
C LEU A 65 -8.43 -9.63 5.78
N TYR A 66 -7.18 -9.35 6.16
CA TYR A 66 -6.38 -10.27 6.95
C TYR A 66 -6.93 -10.48 8.36
N LEU A 67 -7.39 -9.42 9.04
CA LEU A 67 -8.02 -9.54 10.35
C LEU A 67 -9.31 -10.36 10.28
N THR A 68 -10.17 -10.10 9.31
CA THR A 68 -11.42 -10.85 9.10
C THR A 68 -11.12 -12.30 8.76
N ALA A 69 -10.18 -12.56 7.85
CA ALA A 69 -9.76 -13.91 7.52
C ALA A 69 -9.24 -14.65 8.76
N TYR A 70 -8.44 -13.99 9.61
CA TYR A 70 -7.91 -14.59 10.83
C TYR A 70 -9.02 -14.90 11.85
N GLN A 71 -9.97 -13.99 12.05
CA GLN A 71 -11.08 -14.18 12.98
C GLN A 71 -12.01 -15.32 12.55
N TRP A 72 -12.28 -15.44 11.26
CA TRP A 72 -13.19 -16.46 10.71
C TRP A 72 -12.45 -17.77 10.39
N GLY A 73 -11.12 -17.70 10.31
CA GLY A 73 -10.21 -18.79 9.96
C GLY A 73 -10.07 -19.88 11.01
N GLY A 74 -10.52 -19.66 12.24
CA GLY A 74 -10.40 -20.63 13.34
C GLY A 74 -11.09 -21.97 13.08
N GLU A 75 -12.06 -22.01 12.16
CA GLU A 75 -12.78 -23.23 11.74
C GLU A 75 -12.29 -23.82 10.41
N PHE A 76 -11.36 -23.17 9.72
CA PHE A 76 -10.89 -23.60 8.39
C PHE A 76 -9.58 -24.39 8.46
N GLU A 77 -9.45 -25.40 7.60
CA GLU A 77 -8.16 -26.07 7.38
C GLU A 77 -7.09 -25.08 6.89
N ALA A 78 -5.86 -25.23 7.39
CA ALA A 78 -4.73 -24.37 7.07
C ALA A 78 -4.49 -24.20 5.55
N ALA A 79 -4.77 -25.24 4.75
CA ALA A 79 -4.65 -25.19 3.29
C ALA A 79 -5.62 -24.17 2.65
N ARG A 80 -6.87 -24.10 3.13
CA ARG A 80 -7.85 -23.12 2.63
C ARG A 80 -7.46 -21.70 3.03
N MET A 81 -6.95 -21.53 4.24
CA MET A 81 -6.47 -20.24 4.73
C MET A 81 -5.30 -19.70 3.88
N SER A 82 -4.36 -20.57 3.48
CA SER A 82 -3.28 -20.21 2.55
C SER A 82 -3.82 -19.70 1.22
N VAL A 83 -4.85 -20.35 0.65
CA VAL A 83 -5.44 -19.92 -0.63
C VAL A 83 -6.07 -18.53 -0.51
N VAL A 84 -6.75 -18.24 0.60
CA VAL A 84 -7.34 -16.91 0.87
C VAL A 84 -6.24 -15.84 0.93
N PHE A 85 -5.18 -16.08 1.69
CA PHE A 85 -4.05 -15.12 1.78
C PHE A 85 -3.35 -14.94 0.44
N SER A 86 -3.15 -16.00 -0.35
CA SER A 86 -2.61 -15.89 -1.71
C SER A 86 -3.52 -15.08 -2.62
N GLY A 87 -4.84 -15.25 -2.53
CA GLY A 87 -5.81 -14.45 -3.28
C GLY A 87 -5.74 -12.96 -2.95
N ILE A 88 -5.70 -12.62 -1.66
CA ILE A 88 -5.51 -11.23 -1.20
C ILE A 88 -4.18 -10.68 -1.73
N GLY A 89 -3.10 -11.45 -1.65
CA GLY A 89 -1.79 -11.08 -2.17
C GLY A 89 -1.78 -10.84 -3.68
N ALA A 90 -2.46 -11.68 -4.45
CA ALA A 90 -2.56 -11.55 -5.90
C ALA A 90 -3.30 -10.27 -6.31
N ILE A 91 -4.45 -9.99 -5.67
CA ILE A 91 -5.18 -8.73 -5.87
C ILE A 91 -4.29 -7.53 -5.47
N GLY A 92 -3.57 -7.66 -4.36
CA GLY A 92 -2.63 -6.64 -3.92
C GLY A 92 -1.55 -6.36 -4.95
N GLY A 93 -0.99 -7.39 -5.60
CA GLY A 93 -0.06 -7.25 -6.71
C GLY A 93 -0.63 -6.41 -7.85
N LEU A 94 -1.87 -6.69 -8.27
CA LEU A 94 -2.54 -5.94 -9.33
C LEU A 94 -2.76 -4.47 -8.96
N VAL A 95 -3.17 -4.20 -7.72
CA VAL A 95 -3.32 -2.83 -7.22
C VAL A 95 -1.99 -2.09 -7.23
N HIS A 96 -0.90 -2.72 -6.78
CA HIS A 96 0.43 -2.13 -6.83
C HIS A 96 0.85 -1.85 -8.28
N THR A 97 0.62 -2.77 -9.22
CA THR A 97 0.89 -2.55 -10.64
C THR A 97 0.14 -1.34 -11.19
N LEU A 98 -1.15 -1.19 -10.87
CA LEU A 98 -1.94 -0.03 -11.28
C LEU A 98 -1.39 1.26 -10.67
N CYS A 99 -1.05 1.27 -9.38
CA CYS A 99 -0.45 2.43 -8.70
C CYS A 99 0.88 2.84 -9.36
N PHE A 100 1.76 1.89 -9.66
CA PHE A 100 3.01 2.19 -10.38
C PHE A 100 2.72 2.72 -11.79
N GLY A 101 1.73 2.17 -12.49
CA GLY A 101 1.27 2.70 -13.78
C GLY A 101 0.81 4.16 -13.69
N LEU A 102 0.05 4.51 -12.65
CA LEU A 102 -0.38 5.89 -12.39
C LEU A 102 0.82 6.80 -12.09
N LEU A 103 1.79 6.35 -11.29
CA LEU A 103 3.00 7.14 -11.01
C LEU A 103 3.86 7.35 -12.26
N LEU A 104 4.01 6.32 -13.10
CA LEU A 104 4.66 6.46 -14.40
C LEU A 104 3.91 7.47 -15.28
N ALA A 105 2.59 7.36 -15.37
CA ALA A 105 1.77 8.33 -16.10
C ALA A 105 1.96 9.76 -15.55
N ALA A 106 2.05 9.93 -14.22
CA ALA A 106 2.30 11.22 -13.59
C ALA A 106 3.64 11.83 -14.04
N VAL A 107 4.70 11.04 -14.12
CA VAL A 107 6.04 11.47 -14.55
C VAL A 107 6.04 11.97 -16.00
N PHE A 108 5.28 11.33 -16.90
CA PHE A 108 5.24 11.70 -18.32
C PHE A 108 4.18 12.77 -18.66
N SER A 109 3.18 12.98 -17.80
CA SER A 109 2.07 13.91 -18.07
C SER A 109 2.42 15.40 -18.08
N GLY A 110 3.63 15.77 -17.67
CA GLY A 110 4.11 17.17 -17.67
C GLY A 110 5.19 17.47 -18.70
N ARG A 111 5.47 16.53 -19.62
CA ARG A 111 6.50 16.68 -20.67
C ARG A 111 5.93 17.21 -21.98
N ASP A 112 4.98 18.15 -21.90
CA ASP A 112 4.58 18.91 -23.07
C ASP A 112 5.76 19.82 -23.46
N THR A 113 6.71 19.25 -24.20
CA THR A 113 7.81 19.95 -24.83
C THR A 113 7.20 20.96 -25.80
N PRO A 114 7.65 22.24 -25.81
CA PRO A 114 7.41 23.10 -26.95
C PRO A 114 7.93 22.37 -28.19
N ARG A 115 7.03 21.98 -29.10
CA ARG A 115 7.46 21.66 -30.46
C ARG A 115 7.92 22.98 -31.05
N GLU A 116 9.22 23.06 -31.34
CA GLU A 116 9.88 24.17 -32.06
C GLU A 116 9.09 24.58 -33.31
#